data_AF-A0A935JVR1-F1
#
_entry.id   AF-A0A935JVR1-F1
#
_cell.length_a   1.000
_cell.length_b   1.000
_cell.length_c   1.000
_cell.angle_alpha   90.00
_cell.angle_beta   90.00
_cell.angle_gamma   90.00
#
_symmetry.space_group_name_H-M   'P 1'
#
loop_
_entity.id
_entity.type
_entity.pdbx_description
1 polymer ?
#
loop_
_entity_poly.entity_id
_entity_poly.type
_entity_poly.pdbx_seq_one_letter_code
_entity_poly.pdbx_strand_id
1 'polypeptide(L)'
;MILSECIIGVEIKQLDENDDDKLRNSQLGQGKVVGGSGLRVRLRRQIASGYGQLKRYAREGAPSLLVIYNNSGLLNFIDSFSITTAMFGSFGVRFGIDKSGTVDVTGQGFIGNRKLTRNECRKLSAIAVLKESASSISLDVYHNPFADIPLEPCLIRALADAQFIHPNPHSGQFVELEPAEIQL
;
A
#
# COMPACT_ATOMS: atom_id res chain seq x y z
N MET A 1 -16.34 -6.30 29.82
CA MET A 1 -15.69 -5.34 28.91
C MET A 1 -16.64 -5.13 27.76
N ILE A 2 -17.37 -4.01 27.80
CA ILE A 2 -18.31 -3.66 26.72
C ILE A 2 -17.41 -3.31 25.53
N LEU A 3 -17.47 -4.08 24.45
CA LEU A 3 -16.92 -3.64 23.18
C LEU A 3 -17.70 -2.38 22.81
N SER A 4 -17.11 -1.21 23.06
CA SER A 4 -17.55 0.02 22.45
C SER A 4 -17.62 -0.24 20.95
N GLU A 5 -18.78 0.00 20.34
CA GLU A 5 -18.96 -0.15 18.90
C GLU A 5 -17.85 0.62 18.18
N CYS A 6 -16.99 -0.11 17.47
CA CYS A 6 -15.95 0.49 16.64
C CYS A 6 -16.52 0.67 15.24
N ILE A 7 -16.46 1.90 14.73
CA ILE A 7 -16.91 2.22 13.38
C ILE A 7 -15.68 2.58 12.58
N ILE A 8 -15.49 1.87 11.46
CA ILE A 8 -14.43 2.11 10.50
C ILE A 8 -15.11 2.54 9.20
N GLY A 9 -14.72 3.68 8.64
CA GLY A 9 -15.19 4.11 7.32
C GLY A 9 -14.46 3.30 6.25
N VAL A 10 -15.16 2.43 5.54
CA VAL A 10 -14.55 1.53 4.54
C VAL A 10 -14.94 1.96 3.13
N GLU A 11 -13.97 2.00 2.23
CA GLU A 11 -14.16 2.11 0.78
C GLU A 11 -13.51 0.92 0.10
N ILE A 12 -14.24 0.26 -0.82
CA ILE A 12 -13.73 -0.91 -1.54
C ILE A 12 -13.51 -0.52 -3.00
N LYS A 13 -12.29 -0.76 -3.50
CA LYS A 13 -11.92 -0.60 -4.89
C LYS A 13 -11.48 -1.92 -5.48
N GLN A 14 -11.97 -2.21 -6.68
CA GLN A 14 -11.56 -3.37 -7.45
C GLN A 14 -10.45 -2.99 -8.43
N LEU A 15 -9.43 -3.83 -8.53
CA LEU A 15 -8.40 -3.76 -9.54
C LEU A 15 -8.65 -4.88 -10.56
N ASP A 16 -9.23 -4.52 -11.71
CA ASP A 16 -9.52 -5.44 -12.81
C ASP A 16 -8.42 -5.44 -13.86
N GLU A 17 -8.30 -6.55 -14.61
CA GLU A 17 -7.46 -6.65 -15.80
C GLU A 17 -7.75 -5.53 -16.81
N ASN A 18 -6.69 -4.93 -17.33
CA ASN A 18 -6.76 -4.03 -18.49
C ASN A 18 -6.34 -4.76 -19.78
N ASP A 19 -6.38 -4.06 -20.92
CA ASP A 19 -6.06 -4.67 -22.21
C ASP A 19 -4.59 -5.13 -22.33
N ASP A 20 -3.67 -4.44 -21.65
CA ASP A 20 -2.27 -4.86 -21.56
C ASP A 20 -2.12 -6.16 -20.75
N ASP A 21 -2.88 -6.30 -19.66
CA ASP A 21 -2.90 -7.51 -18.82
C ASP A 21 -3.41 -8.70 -19.64
N LYS A 22 -4.52 -8.53 -20.36
CA LYS A 22 -5.10 -9.56 -21.24
C LYS A 22 -4.11 -9.97 -22.32
N LEU A 23 -3.42 -9.01 -22.95
CA LEU A 23 -2.41 -9.29 -23.95
C LEU A 23 -1.26 -10.12 -23.38
N ARG A 24 -0.75 -9.75 -22.20
CA ARG A 24 0.34 -10.48 -21.54
C ARG A 24 -0.09 -11.87 -21.06
N ASN A 25 -1.31 -12.00 -20.53
CA ASN A 25 -1.87 -13.30 -20.15
C ASN A 25 -1.99 -14.23 -21.37
N SER A 26 -2.42 -13.70 -22.53
CA SER A 26 -2.43 -14.45 -23.79
C SER A 26 -1.03 -14.88 -24.22
N GLN A 27 -0.03 -14.00 -24.11
CA GLN A 27 1.37 -14.34 -24.40
C GLN A 27 1.93 -15.40 -23.43
N LEU A 28 1.59 -15.32 -22.15
CA LEU A 28 1.98 -16.31 -21.14
C LEU A 28 1.35 -17.68 -21.44
N GLY A 29 0.07 -17.71 -21.84
CA GLY A 29 -0.61 -18.92 -22.29
C GLY A 29 0.00 -19.55 -23.54
N GLN A 30 0.76 -18.78 -24.33
CA GLN A 30 1.57 -19.25 -25.46
C GLN A 30 2.98 -19.69 -25.04
N GLY A 31 3.30 -19.73 -23.75
CA GLY A 31 4.63 -20.09 -23.23
C GLY A 31 5.68 -18.98 -23.33
N LYS A 32 5.29 -17.72 -23.57
CA LYS A 32 6.23 -16.60 -23.62
C LYS A 32 6.50 -16.03 -22.23
N VAL A 33 7.72 -15.53 -22.02
CA VAL A 33 8.07 -14.76 -20.82
C VAL A 33 7.52 -13.34 -20.97
N VAL A 34 6.76 -12.89 -19.96
CA VAL A 34 6.19 -11.54 -19.90
C VAL A 34 6.59 -10.86 -18.59
N GLY A 35 6.89 -9.57 -18.64
CA GLY A 35 7.14 -8.75 -17.45
C GLY A 35 5.85 -8.08 -16.96
N GLY A 36 5.69 -7.97 -15.64
CA GLY A 36 4.66 -7.12 -15.05
C GLY A 36 4.99 -5.64 -15.26
N SER A 37 3.99 -4.82 -15.60
CA SER A 37 4.18 -3.37 -15.74
C SER A 37 2.92 -2.62 -15.34
N GLY A 38 3.13 -1.48 -14.67
CA GLY A 38 2.06 -0.50 -14.40
C GLY A 38 1.28 -0.68 -13.09
N LEU A 39 1.43 -1.79 -12.36
CA LEU A 39 0.70 -2.07 -11.12
C LEU A 39 0.77 -0.91 -10.11
N ARG A 40 1.98 -0.38 -9.85
CA ARG A 40 2.17 0.77 -8.93
C ARG A 40 1.36 2.00 -9.33
N VAL A 41 1.28 2.31 -10.62
CA VAL A 41 0.51 3.47 -11.12
C VAL A 41 -0.99 3.24 -10.90
N ARG A 42 -1.47 2.02 -11.14
CA ARG A 42 -2.86 1.62 -10.90
C ARG A 42 -3.22 1.66 -9.42
N LEU A 43 -2.37 1.11 -8.55
CA LEU A 43 -2.54 1.19 -7.10
C LEU A 43 -2.63 2.63 -6.63
N ARG A 44 -1.73 3.52 -7.10
CA ARG A 44 -1.80 4.96 -6.77
C ARG A 44 -3.10 5.62 -7.23
N ARG A 45 -3.64 5.22 -8.38
CA ARG A 45 -4.95 5.72 -8.85
C ARG A 45 -6.08 5.24 -7.96
N GLN A 46 -6.06 3.98 -7.53
CA GLN A 46 -7.04 3.44 -6.58
C GLN A 46 -6.96 4.15 -5.22
N ILE A 47 -5.74 4.39 -4.71
CA ILE A 47 -5.52 5.18 -3.49
C ILE A 47 -6.11 6.59 -3.62
N ALA A 48 -5.82 7.29 -4.72
CA ALA A 48 -6.33 8.64 -4.93
C ALA A 48 -7.86 8.69 -5.04
N SER A 49 -8.44 7.75 -5.80
CA SER A 49 -9.89 7.62 -5.98
C SER A 49 -10.60 7.27 -4.67
N GLY A 50 -10.10 6.26 -3.97
CA GLY A 50 -10.64 5.82 -2.68
C GLY A 50 -10.52 6.90 -1.60
N TYR A 51 -9.37 7.57 -1.52
CA TYR A 51 -9.19 8.71 -0.62
C TYR A 51 -10.20 9.84 -0.89
N GLY A 52 -10.48 10.14 -2.15
CA GLY A 52 -11.47 11.15 -2.53
C GLY A 52 -12.88 10.86 -1.98
N GLN A 53 -13.24 9.57 -1.89
CA GLN A 53 -14.53 9.12 -1.36
C GLN A 53 -14.51 9.06 0.16
N LEU A 54 -13.47 8.45 0.76
CA LEU A 54 -13.30 8.39 2.21
C LEU A 54 -13.25 9.78 2.84
N LYS A 55 -12.57 10.73 2.21
CA LYS A 55 -12.52 12.13 2.69
C LYS A 55 -13.91 12.78 2.76
N ARG A 56 -14.87 12.35 1.93
CA ARG A 56 -16.23 12.91 1.85
C ARG A 56 -17.22 12.17 2.75
N TYR A 57 -17.07 10.85 2.88
CA TYR A 57 -18.11 9.99 3.43
C TYR A 57 -17.71 9.23 4.70
N ALA A 58 -16.42 9.16 5.03
CA ALA A 58 -16.01 8.57 6.30
C ALA A 58 -16.54 9.44 7.45
N ARG A 59 -17.08 8.78 8.47
CA ARG A 59 -17.59 9.44 9.67
C ARG A 59 -16.48 10.26 10.32
N GLU A 60 -16.80 11.49 10.70
CA GLU A 60 -15.88 12.31 11.47
C GLU A 60 -15.51 11.61 12.80
N GLY A 61 -14.22 11.61 13.16
CA GLY A 61 -13.74 10.94 14.36
C GLY A 61 -13.53 9.42 14.23
N ALA A 62 -13.80 8.81 13.07
CA ALA A 62 -13.55 7.39 12.82
C ALA A 62 -12.30 7.15 11.96
N PRO A 63 -11.54 6.05 12.18
CA PRO A 63 -10.51 5.63 11.24
C PRO A 63 -11.15 5.23 9.90
N SER A 64 -10.39 5.36 8.83
CA SER A 64 -10.83 4.95 7.50
C SER A 64 -9.89 3.95 6.83
N LEU A 65 -10.48 2.99 6.14
CA LEU A 65 -9.81 1.86 5.52
C LEU A 65 -10.16 1.83 4.03
N LEU A 66 -9.15 1.87 3.17
CA LEU A 66 -9.32 1.58 1.75
C LEU A 66 -9.00 0.10 1.52
N VAL A 67 -9.96 -0.68 1.05
CA VAL A 67 -9.77 -2.08 0.65
C VAL A 67 -9.57 -2.14 -0.86
N ILE A 68 -8.46 -2.72 -1.31
CA ILE A 68 -8.17 -3.01 -2.70
C ILE A 68 -8.41 -4.50 -2.92
N TYR A 69 -9.49 -4.84 -3.63
CA TYR A 69 -9.74 -6.20 -4.11
C TYR A 69 -8.97 -6.45 -5.41
N ASN A 70 -8.06 -7.43 -5.38
CA ASN A 70 -7.22 -7.75 -6.54
C ASN A 70 -7.89 -8.78 -7.46
N ASN A 71 -8.54 -8.30 -8.51
CA ASN A 71 -9.16 -9.11 -9.56
C ASN A 71 -8.39 -9.03 -10.90
N SER A 72 -7.10 -8.68 -10.86
CA SER A 72 -6.30 -8.38 -12.07
C SER A 72 -5.36 -9.51 -12.51
N GLY A 73 -5.59 -10.71 -12.00
CA GLY A 73 -4.86 -11.92 -12.35
C GLY A 73 -3.43 -11.99 -11.80
N LEU A 74 -2.75 -13.09 -12.12
CA LEU A 74 -1.44 -13.45 -11.55
C LEU A 74 -0.32 -12.45 -11.85
N LEU A 75 -0.34 -11.81 -13.02
CA LEU A 75 0.68 -10.82 -13.42
C LEU A 75 0.61 -9.51 -12.63
N ASN A 76 -0.45 -9.32 -11.86
CA ASN A 76 -0.68 -8.15 -11.02
C ASN A 76 -0.73 -8.54 -9.54
N PHE A 77 0.10 -9.49 -9.12
CA PHE A 77 0.26 -9.83 -7.71
C PHE A 77 0.62 -8.59 -6.87
N ILE A 78 -0.10 -8.40 -5.77
CA ILE A 78 0.11 -7.29 -4.84
C ILE A 78 0.83 -7.83 -3.59
N ASP A 79 2.08 -7.44 -3.45
CA ASP A 79 2.92 -7.69 -2.28
C ASP A 79 3.12 -6.41 -1.44
N SER A 80 3.81 -6.58 -0.32
CA SER A 80 4.18 -5.49 0.58
C SER A 80 4.96 -4.39 -0.15
N PHE A 81 5.94 -4.76 -0.98
CA PHE A 81 6.70 -3.83 -1.79
C PHE A 81 5.83 -2.98 -2.73
N SER A 82 4.86 -3.59 -3.42
CA SER A 82 3.97 -2.90 -4.35
C SER A 82 3.07 -1.90 -3.63
N ILE A 83 2.56 -2.26 -2.44
CA ILE A 83 1.74 -1.36 -1.62
C ILE A 83 2.58 -0.25 -0.99
N THR A 84 3.70 -0.56 -0.35
CA THR A 84 4.55 0.47 0.29
C THR A 84 5.08 1.46 -0.74
N THR A 85 5.45 1.01 -1.95
CA THR A 85 5.86 1.93 -3.01
C THR A 85 4.71 2.73 -3.64
N ALA A 86 3.48 2.19 -3.61
CA ALA A 86 2.29 2.96 -3.98
C ALA A 86 1.96 4.03 -2.92
N MET A 87 2.10 3.70 -1.64
CA MET A 87 1.88 4.59 -0.49
C MET A 87 2.93 5.68 -0.41
N PHE A 88 4.20 5.29 -0.33
CA PHE A 88 5.27 6.17 0.15
C PHE A 88 6.19 6.69 -0.93
N GLY A 89 6.14 6.15 -2.16
CA GLY A 89 6.96 6.60 -3.29
C GLY A 89 7.83 5.50 -3.90
N SER A 90 8.72 5.83 -4.82
CA SER A 90 9.68 4.84 -5.32
C SER A 90 10.76 4.59 -4.27
N PHE A 91 11.14 3.36 -3.99
CA PHE A 91 12.31 3.12 -3.15
C PHE A 91 13.60 3.42 -3.93
N GLY A 92 14.57 4.08 -3.30
CA GLY A 92 15.81 4.43 -3.95
C GLY A 92 16.95 4.72 -2.99
N VAL A 93 18.15 4.74 -3.54
CA VAL A 93 19.40 5.03 -2.84
C VAL A 93 19.82 6.46 -3.16
N ARG A 94 20.33 7.18 -2.16
CA ARG A 94 20.89 8.52 -2.30
C ARG A 94 22.40 8.44 -2.33
N PHE A 95 22.99 9.03 -3.35
CA PHE A 95 24.43 9.17 -3.49
C PHE A 95 24.86 10.58 -3.12
N GLY A 96 25.96 10.69 -2.40
CA GLY A 96 26.65 11.96 -2.13
C GLY A 96 28.09 11.87 -2.59
N ILE A 97 28.73 13.04 -2.70
CA ILE A 97 30.15 13.15 -2.99
C ILE A 97 30.82 13.64 -1.71
N ASP A 98 31.82 12.92 -1.23
CA ASP A 98 32.58 13.33 -0.05
C ASP A 98 33.60 14.43 -0.38
N LYS A 99 34.34 14.91 0.64
CA LYS A 99 35.35 15.96 0.45
C LYS A 99 36.54 15.52 -0.43
N SER A 100 36.71 14.22 -0.66
CA SER A 100 37.76 13.66 -1.53
C SER A 100 37.32 13.52 -2.99
N GLY A 101 36.05 13.79 -3.30
CA GLY A 101 35.48 13.60 -4.64
C GLY A 101 34.96 12.18 -4.88
N THR A 102 34.90 11.34 -3.85
CA THR A 102 34.44 9.94 -3.95
C THR A 102 32.92 9.87 -3.79
N VAL A 103 32.27 9.06 -4.64
CA VAL A 103 30.83 8.80 -4.55
C VAL A 103 30.56 7.79 -3.44
N ASP A 104 29.66 8.14 -2.51
CA ASP A 104 29.25 7.28 -1.41
C ASP A 104 27.72 7.22 -1.27
N VAL A 105 27.20 6.13 -0.68
CA VAL A 105 25.79 5.98 -0.36
C VAL A 105 25.49 6.73 0.94
N THR A 106 24.76 7.84 0.81
CA THR A 106 24.43 8.72 1.94
C THR A 106 23.07 8.43 2.58
N GLY A 107 22.30 7.51 1.99
CA GLY A 107 21.02 7.08 2.54
C GLY A 107 20.21 6.23 1.58
N GLN A 108 19.10 5.67 2.06
CA GLN A 108 18.13 4.96 1.22
C GLN A 108 16.71 5.16 1.78
N GLY A 109 15.71 5.16 0.90
CA GLY A 109 14.32 5.22 1.33
C GLY A 109 13.38 5.59 0.20
N PHE A 110 12.13 5.93 0.56
CA PHE A 110 11.11 6.25 -0.42
C PHE A 110 11.27 7.68 -0.96
N ILE A 111 11.48 7.81 -2.27
CA ILE A 111 11.73 9.04 -3.01
C ILE A 111 10.73 9.20 -4.17
N GLY A 112 10.29 10.43 -4.40
CA GLY A 112 9.37 10.79 -5.50
C GLY A 112 8.01 10.09 -5.44
N ASN A 113 7.01 10.63 -6.15
CA ASN A 113 5.68 10.00 -6.33
C ASN A 113 5.00 9.50 -5.03
N ARG A 114 5.26 10.17 -3.90
CA ARG A 114 4.69 9.84 -2.60
C ARG A 114 3.19 10.16 -2.61
N LYS A 115 2.35 9.29 -2.05
CA LYS A 115 0.89 9.53 -1.93
C LYS A 115 0.48 9.83 -0.50
N LEU A 116 0.96 9.03 0.44
CA LEU A 116 0.72 9.23 1.86
C LEU A 116 1.92 9.97 2.43
N THR A 117 1.72 11.17 2.94
CA THR A 117 2.77 12.02 3.53
C THR A 117 2.25 12.67 4.81
N ARG A 118 3.12 13.36 5.57
CA ARG A 118 2.70 14.18 6.73
C ARG A 118 1.68 15.29 6.39
N ASN A 119 1.53 15.63 5.11
CA ASN A 119 0.68 16.72 4.64
C ASN A 119 -0.44 16.25 3.68
N GLU A 120 -0.44 14.99 3.26
CA GLU A 120 -1.34 14.48 2.22
C GLU A 120 -1.88 13.09 2.59
N CYS A 121 -3.14 12.82 2.22
CA CYS A 121 -3.85 11.57 2.52
C CYS A 121 -3.98 11.21 4.01
N ARG A 122 -3.97 12.21 4.90
CA ARG A 122 -4.04 12.01 6.37
C ARG A 122 -5.37 11.45 6.88
N LYS A 123 -6.47 11.60 6.12
CA LYS A 123 -7.76 10.97 6.49
C LYS A 123 -7.79 9.47 6.24
N LEU A 124 -6.84 8.91 5.48
CA LEU A 124 -6.72 7.48 5.23
C LEU A 124 -5.90 6.82 6.35
N SER A 125 -6.49 5.91 7.12
CA SER A 125 -5.83 5.29 8.27
C SER A 125 -5.01 4.06 7.88
N ALA A 126 -5.52 3.27 6.94
CA ALA A 126 -4.83 2.10 6.41
C ALA A 126 -5.32 1.76 5.00
N ILE A 127 -4.54 0.96 4.30
CA ILE A 127 -4.94 0.30 3.04
C ILE A 127 -4.90 -1.19 3.30
N ALA A 128 -5.98 -1.90 2.99
CA ALA A 128 -6.00 -3.35 2.98
C ALA A 128 -5.98 -3.90 1.55
N VAL A 129 -5.37 -5.06 1.38
CA VAL A 129 -5.40 -5.82 0.13
C VAL A 129 -6.21 -7.08 0.38
N LEU A 130 -7.37 -7.17 -0.28
CA LEU A 130 -8.19 -8.36 -0.27
C LEU A 130 -7.74 -9.26 -1.43
N LYS A 131 -7.20 -10.43 -1.09
CA LYS A 131 -6.71 -11.43 -2.02
C LYS A 131 -7.67 -12.61 -2.00
N GLU A 132 -8.10 -13.03 -3.19
CA GLU A 132 -8.89 -14.25 -3.36
C GLU A 132 -8.04 -15.30 -4.06
N SER A 133 -8.02 -16.50 -3.49
CA SER A 133 -7.50 -17.71 -4.10
C SER A 133 -8.65 -18.71 -4.26
N ALA A 134 -8.41 -19.81 -4.97
CA ALA A 134 -9.44 -20.83 -5.22
C ALA A 134 -10.09 -21.41 -3.94
N SER A 135 -9.43 -21.30 -2.78
CA SER A 135 -9.88 -21.90 -1.52
C SER A 135 -9.85 -20.96 -0.32
N SER A 136 -9.40 -19.72 -0.48
CA SER A 136 -9.27 -18.78 0.63
C SER A 136 -9.40 -17.34 0.19
N ILE A 137 -9.90 -16.51 1.11
CA ILE A 137 -9.85 -15.07 1.04
C ILE A 137 -8.91 -14.63 2.15
N SER A 138 -7.97 -13.74 1.85
CA SER A 138 -7.08 -13.15 2.85
C SER A 138 -7.08 -11.63 2.78
N LEU A 139 -6.82 -10.99 3.91
CA LEU A 139 -6.79 -9.54 4.07
C LEU A 139 -5.48 -9.10 4.74
N ASP A 140 -4.60 -8.48 3.95
CA ASP A 140 -3.37 -7.88 4.46
C ASP A 140 -3.58 -6.39 4.68
N VAL A 141 -3.30 -5.86 5.87
CA VAL A 141 -3.53 -4.45 6.22
C VAL A 141 -2.21 -3.68 6.35
N TYR A 142 -2.08 -2.58 5.63
CA TYR A 142 -0.91 -1.70 5.62
C TYR A 142 -1.28 -0.35 6.25
N HIS A 143 -0.71 -0.08 7.42
CA HIS A 143 -1.04 1.09 8.23
C HIS A 143 -0.39 2.36 7.68
N ASN A 144 -1.15 3.47 7.65
CA ASN A 144 -0.63 4.79 7.33
C ASN A 144 -0.09 5.47 8.59
N PRO A 145 1.24 5.63 8.74
CA PRO A 145 1.83 6.29 9.92
C PRO A 145 1.54 7.80 9.98
N PHE A 146 0.97 8.38 8.92
CA PHE A 146 0.64 9.80 8.82
C PHE A 146 -0.85 10.10 9.02
N ALA A 147 -1.65 9.10 9.41
CA ALA A 147 -3.08 9.26 9.58
C ALA A 147 -3.43 10.22 10.73
N ASP A 148 -4.45 11.05 10.55
CA ASP A 148 -5.03 11.89 11.61
C ASP A 148 -5.70 11.05 12.69
N ILE A 149 -6.33 9.95 12.27
CA ILE A 149 -7.00 8.98 13.14
C ILE A 149 -6.43 7.61 12.76
N PRO A 150 -5.37 7.15 13.43
CA PRO A 150 -4.79 5.84 13.16
C PRO A 150 -5.80 4.71 13.34
N LEU A 151 -5.68 3.64 12.54
CA LEU A 151 -6.43 2.42 12.76
C LEU A 151 -5.62 1.57 13.74
N GLU A 152 -6.08 1.48 15.00
CA GLU A 152 -5.42 0.63 15.97
C GLU A 152 -5.45 -0.85 15.53
N PRO A 153 -4.31 -1.55 15.48
CA PRO A 153 -4.23 -2.91 14.94
C PRO A 153 -5.21 -3.91 15.59
N CYS A 154 -5.49 -3.73 16.88
CA CYS A 154 -6.42 -4.57 17.63
C CYS A 154 -7.88 -4.48 17.14
N LEU A 155 -8.27 -3.39 16.47
CA LEU A 155 -9.62 -3.17 15.96
C LEU A 155 -9.94 -4.01 14.73
N ILE A 156 -8.92 -4.35 13.93
CA ILE A 156 -9.07 -5.12 12.69
C ILE A 156 -8.47 -6.54 12.77
N ARG A 157 -7.88 -6.90 13.91
CA ARG A 157 -7.17 -8.19 14.11
C ARG A 157 -8.00 -9.44 13.80
N ALA A 158 -9.32 -9.37 13.97
CA ALA A 158 -10.20 -10.51 13.73
C ALA A 158 -10.49 -10.72 12.23
N LEU A 159 -10.21 -9.72 11.39
CA LEU A 159 -10.43 -9.73 9.95
C LEU A 159 -9.12 -9.79 9.15
N ALA A 160 -8.03 -9.27 9.70
CA ALA A 160 -6.74 -9.21 9.04
C ALA A 160 -5.93 -10.48 9.28
N ASP A 161 -5.46 -11.11 8.21
CA ASP A 161 -4.52 -12.24 8.28
C ASP A 161 -3.10 -11.77 8.61
N ALA A 162 -2.73 -10.59 8.10
CA ALA A 162 -1.46 -9.93 8.38
C ALA A 162 -1.64 -8.42 8.49
N GLN A 163 -0.81 -7.78 9.31
CA GLN A 163 -0.79 -6.33 9.46
C GLN A 163 0.64 -5.80 9.40
N PHE A 164 0.85 -4.70 8.69
CA PHE A 164 2.17 -4.14 8.41
C PHE A 164 2.23 -2.67 8.74
N ILE A 165 3.36 -2.23 9.28
CA ILE A 165 3.66 -0.82 9.53
C ILE A 165 5.01 -0.44 8.95
N HIS A 166 5.05 0.74 8.34
CA HIS A 166 6.30 1.39 7.99
C HIS A 166 6.45 2.64 8.87
N PRO A 167 7.20 2.62 9.99
CA PRO A 167 7.13 3.69 11.00
C PRO A 167 7.71 5.02 10.53
N ASN A 168 8.79 4.99 9.74
CA ASN A 168 9.50 6.19 9.29
C ASN A 168 9.76 6.21 7.77
N PRO A 169 8.71 6.10 6.91
CA PRO A 169 8.91 5.85 5.49
C PRO A 169 9.54 7.04 4.76
N HIS A 170 9.42 8.25 5.31
CA HIS A 170 10.03 9.47 4.78
C HIS A 170 11.13 10.03 5.67
N SER A 171 11.76 9.17 6.49
CA SER A 171 12.95 9.58 7.22
C SER A 171 14.01 10.06 6.22
N GLY A 172 14.72 11.12 6.57
CA GLY A 172 15.86 11.60 5.80
C GLY A 172 17.10 10.70 5.93
N GLN A 173 16.98 9.51 6.52
CA GLN A 173 18.08 8.59 6.85
C GLN A 173 17.98 7.31 6.00
N PHE A 174 18.44 6.19 6.56
CA PHE A 174 18.23 4.86 6.00
C PHE A 174 16.87 4.34 6.45
N VAL A 175 16.05 3.97 5.48
CA VAL A 175 14.71 3.43 5.65
C VAL A 175 14.73 2.02 5.11
N GLU A 176 14.14 1.07 5.83
CA GLU A 176 13.99 -0.30 5.34
C GLU A 176 13.06 -0.33 4.12
N LEU A 177 13.25 -1.32 3.25
CA LEU A 177 12.39 -1.45 2.08
C LEU A 177 11.05 -2.07 2.43
N GLU A 178 11.13 -3.19 3.15
CA GLU A 178 9.96 -3.94 3.58
C GLU A 178 9.38 -3.33 4.85
N PRO A 179 8.05 -3.27 4.96
CA PRO A 179 7.41 -2.87 6.20
C PRO A 179 7.56 -3.97 7.25
N ALA A 180 7.52 -3.59 8.53
CA ALA A 180 7.52 -4.56 9.63
C ALA A 180 6.12 -5.15 9.80
N GLU A 181 6.03 -6.47 9.94
CA GLU A 181 4.80 -7.15 10.34
C GLU A 181 4.53 -6.93 11.84
N ILE A 182 3.28 -6.67 12.19
CA ILE A 182 2.84 -6.45 13.57
C ILE A 182 2.47 -7.80 14.17
N GLN A 183 3.19 -8.22 15.22
CA GLN A 183 2.80 -9.36 16.05
C GLN A 183 1.71 -8.89 17.03
N LEU A 184 0.55 -9.56 17.02
CA LEU A 184 -0.64 -9.22 17.81
C LEU A 184 -0.96 -10.22 18.90
#